data_AF-A0A370BUF7-F1
#
_entry.id   AF-A0A370BUF7-F1
#
_cell.length_a   1.000
_cell.length_b   1.000
_cell.length_c   1.000
_cell.angle_alpha   90.00
_cell.angle_beta   90.00
_cell.angle_gamma   90.00
#
_symmetry.space_group_name_H-M   'P 1'
#
loop_
_entity.id
_entity.type
_entity.pdbx_description
1 polymer ?
#
loop_
_entity_poly.entity_id
_entity_poly.type
_entity_poly.pdbx_seq_one_letter_code
_entity_poly.pdbx_strand_id
1 'polypeptide(L)'
;MDALTDQLTALRRVRYMQVHHEEIEKRSRASTYPQDSDTGTDKSHLENYTNTEKQNTLIRFLQLLEELPSQKSMDKITDLTKYNIQNTSYEVIDNYLSKPKDRHPDPSFPEEIEKWQAEETAFKKYRNTISELVVQEASIIACTHNLTGTIIIKSNFDKDKQALEPDVLIPLITPNKQKLILGTIRGGDQQQLPPLSITASEVPGYNEFGYQMGRALFDRLRRSQFPFTLVSEQHRMHPRLSRFPSEFTYNGRMTNDPVVHSVSVGPELSAPGANFKRGMELIGIDVTDGKAVVNGKTRSRSNIANVTVVMELVEFLISRDALKGRTSAIITTYADQRKEYVRSLKKLSERLSIAWKDMIKIATVDSMQGHEVDLAILDWVVDSGAKSHLGFASDNRRTNVALTRARACLIVVANGAILNNDRLSERKPTHLHPEVLAHWNSLFLNGLVVDVRAGLMTSNADGQGEL
;
A
#
# COMPACT_ATOMS: atom_id res chain seq x y z
N MET A 1 -2.09 26.15 -9.38
CA MET A 1 -2.50 27.57 -9.45
C MET A 1 -3.88 27.67 -10.12
N ASP A 2 -4.33 28.89 -10.36
CA ASP A 2 -5.64 29.38 -10.82
C ASP A 2 -6.59 28.32 -11.40
N ALA A 3 -6.32 27.78 -12.60
CA ALA A 3 -7.28 26.99 -13.37
C ALA A 3 -8.00 25.82 -12.66
N LEU A 4 -7.39 25.14 -11.68
CA LEU A 4 -8.07 24.05 -10.94
C LEU A 4 -8.77 24.56 -9.65
N THR A 5 -8.26 25.64 -9.03
CA THR A 5 -8.98 26.42 -8.00
C THR A 5 -10.25 27.04 -8.59
N ASP A 6 -10.13 27.58 -9.79
CA ASP A 6 -11.23 28.10 -10.61
C ASP A 6 -12.20 26.99 -11.01
N GLN A 7 -11.77 25.76 -11.26
CA GLN A 7 -12.68 24.68 -11.69
C GLN A 7 -13.55 24.10 -10.58
N LEU A 8 -13.02 23.95 -9.36
CA LEU A 8 -13.87 23.62 -8.19
C LEU A 8 -14.82 24.78 -7.85
N THR A 9 -14.49 26.00 -8.27
CA THR A 9 -15.37 27.17 -8.20
C THR A 9 -16.38 27.23 -9.37
N ALA A 10 -15.99 26.83 -10.58
CA ALA A 10 -16.79 26.89 -11.81
C ALA A 10 -17.78 25.72 -11.95
N LEU A 11 -17.51 24.56 -11.33
CA LEU A 11 -18.52 23.53 -11.07
C LEU A 11 -19.74 24.09 -10.29
N ARG A 12 -19.57 25.24 -9.63
CA ARG A 12 -20.61 25.91 -8.82
C ARG A 12 -21.22 27.16 -9.49
N ARG A 13 -20.70 27.66 -10.64
CA ARG A 13 -21.25 28.84 -11.36
C ARG A 13 -21.05 28.81 -12.88
N VAL A 14 -22.13 29.11 -13.60
CA VAL A 14 -22.15 29.39 -15.05
C VAL A 14 -22.23 30.91 -15.28
N ARG A 15 -21.65 31.38 -16.41
CA ARG A 15 -21.64 32.75 -17.01
C ARG A 15 -20.51 33.75 -16.63
N TYR A 16 -20.01 34.38 -17.72
CA TYR A 16 -19.22 35.63 -17.86
C TYR A 16 -17.74 35.68 -17.40
N MET A 17 -17.04 36.77 -17.75
CA MET A 17 -15.65 36.75 -18.27
C MET A 17 -14.63 37.70 -17.59
N GLN A 18 -13.34 37.38 -17.82
CA GLN A 18 -12.23 38.26 -18.28
C GLN A 18 -11.20 38.86 -17.29
N VAL A 19 -9.90 38.59 -17.60
CA VAL A 19 -8.62 39.29 -17.25
C VAL A 19 -8.23 39.51 -15.76
N HIS A 20 -6.96 39.73 -15.38
CA HIS A 20 -5.70 40.02 -16.14
C HIS A 20 -4.48 39.17 -15.68
N HIS A 21 -3.24 39.59 -15.96
CA HIS A 21 -2.00 38.78 -15.94
C HIS A 21 -0.81 39.51 -15.26
N GLU A 22 0.43 38.96 -15.35
CA GLU A 22 1.73 39.49 -14.84
C GLU A 22 1.94 39.45 -13.30
N GLU A 23 3.13 39.32 -12.70
CA GLU A 23 4.49 38.83 -13.09
C GLU A 23 5.06 38.06 -11.84
N ILE A 24 6.33 37.73 -11.53
CA ILE A 24 7.69 37.99 -12.01
C ILE A 24 8.63 36.81 -11.69
N GLU A 25 9.60 36.49 -12.55
CA GLU A 25 10.75 35.63 -12.17
C GLU A 25 11.91 36.45 -11.59
N LYS A 26 12.56 36.02 -10.49
CA LYS A 26 14.01 36.25 -10.21
C LYS A 26 14.50 35.61 -8.90
N ARG A 27 15.33 34.56 -9.02
CA ARG A 27 16.74 34.49 -8.53
C ARG A 27 17.25 33.04 -8.49
N SER A 28 18.22 32.75 -9.35
CA SER A 28 19.09 31.57 -9.25
C SER A 28 20.53 32.00 -8.90
N ARG A 29 21.37 31.03 -8.54
CA ARG A 29 22.83 31.13 -8.28
C ARG A 29 23.27 31.77 -6.95
N ALA A 30 23.71 30.90 -6.05
CA ALA A 30 25.08 30.93 -5.53
C ALA A 30 25.52 29.48 -5.22
N SER A 31 26.82 29.19 -5.25
CA SER A 31 27.39 27.87 -4.94
C SER A 31 28.67 28.03 -4.13
N THR A 32 28.82 27.23 -3.08
CA THR A 32 30.12 26.81 -2.51
C THR A 32 29.91 25.62 -1.57
N TYR A 33 30.61 24.52 -1.81
CA TYR A 33 30.80 23.42 -0.85
C TYR A 33 32.10 23.63 -0.07
N PRO A 34 32.12 23.39 1.25
CA PRO A 34 33.33 23.01 1.99
C PRO A 34 33.48 21.48 2.04
N GLN A 35 34.72 21.02 2.18
CA GLN A 35 35.08 19.60 2.39
C GLN A 35 35.54 19.35 3.83
N ASP A 36 35.37 18.09 4.26
CA ASP A 36 36.08 17.40 5.35
C ASP A 36 35.96 18.03 6.78
N SER A 37 36.28 17.36 7.89
CA SER A 37 36.79 16.00 8.13
C SER A 37 36.22 15.44 9.45
N ASP A 38 35.95 14.14 9.55
CA ASP A 38 36.75 13.27 10.46
C ASP A 38 36.58 11.76 10.18
N THR A 39 37.57 11.01 10.67
CA THR A 39 37.80 9.55 10.72
C THR A 39 36.68 8.75 11.40
N GLY A 40 36.51 7.43 11.26
CA GLY A 40 37.16 6.32 10.52
C GLY A 40 36.46 5.00 10.95
N THR A 41 36.43 3.86 10.26
CA THR A 41 37.28 3.24 9.22
C THR A 41 36.46 2.52 8.12
N ASP A 42 37.14 1.79 7.22
CA ASP A 42 36.65 0.78 6.26
C ASP A 42 35.55 1.19 5.25
N LYS A 43 35.98 1.93 4.22
CA LYS A 43 35.26 2.09 2.94
C LYS A 43 36.05 1.53 1.74
N SER A 44 36.41 0.23 1.77
CA SER A 44 37.26 -0.37 0.71
C SER A 44 36.96 -1.84 0.37
N HIS A 45 35.86 -2.45 0.83
CA HIS A 45 35.55 -3.88 0.60
C HIS A 45 34.10 -4.17 0.14
N LEU A 46 33.44 -3.21 -0.51
CA LEU A 46 32.24 -3.51 -1.30
C LEU A 46 32.63 -3.77 -2.76
N GLU A 47 31.89 -4.67 -3.42
CA GLU A 47 32.04 -5.07 -4.83
C GLU A 47 33.32 -5.84 -5.17
N ASN A 48 33.39 -7.10 -4.70
CA ASN A 48 34.14 -8.17 -5.39
C ASN A 48 33.30 -9.46 -5.43
N TYR A 49 32.21 -9.40 -6.21
CA TYR A 49 31.58 -10.57 -6.83
C TYR A 49 31.47 -10.26 -8.32
N THR A 50 32.16 -11.04 -9.15
CA THR A 50 32.19 -10.87 -10.60
C THR A 50 30.79 -11.04 -11.18
N ASN A 51 30.53 -10.43 -12.35
CA ASN A 51 29.28 -10.70 -13.07
C ASN A 51 29.16 -12.18 -13.44
N THR A 52 30.29 -12.86 -13.68
CA THR A 52 30.39 -14.30 -13.89
C THR A 52 29.84 -15.10 -12.71
N GLU A 53 30.16 -14.75 -11.46
CA GLU A 53 29.63 -15.46 -10.29
C GLU A 53 28.12 -15.24 -10.11
N LYS A 54 27.64 -14.01 -10.31
CA LYS A 54 26.21 -13.69 -10.28
C LYS A 54 25.43 -14.46 -11.37
N GLN A 55 25.97 -14.48 -12.59
CA GLN A 55 25.42 -15.26 -13.69
C GLN A 55 25.47 -16.76 -13.40
N ASN A 56 26.58 -17.30 -12.90
CA ASN A 56 26.71 -18.71 -12.53
C ASN A 56 25.70 -19.11 -11.44
N THR A 57 25.45 -18.27 -10.43
CA THR A 57 24.41 -18.53 -9.42
C THR A 57 23.01 -18.54 -10.05
N LEU A 58 22.71 -17.60 -10.96
CA LEU A 58 21.42 -17.53 -11.66
C LEU A 58 21.23 -18.72 -12.62
N ILE A 59 22.24 -19.05 -13.43
CA ILE A 59 22.25 -20.20 -14.34
C ILE A 59 22.06 -21.49 -13.56
N ARG A 60 22.79 -21.69 -12.44
CA ARG A 60 22.66 -22.89 -11.62
C ARG A 60 21.31 -22.99 -10.92
N PHE A 61 20.65 -21.86 -10.65
CA PHE A 61 19.26 -21.83 -10.16
C PHE A 61 18.25 -22.12 -11.26
N LEU A 62 18.43 -21.59 -12.47
CA LEU A 62 17.60 -21.91 -13.64
C LEU A 62 17.73 -23.39 -14.03
N GLN A 63 18.95 -23.93 -14.04
CA GLN A 63 19.21 -25.37 -14.19
C GLN A 63 18.49 -26.17 -13.10
N LEU A 64 18.51 -25.74 -11.84
CA LEU A 64 17.75 -26.40 -10.77
C LEU A 64 16.22 -26.37 -11.00
N LEU A 65 15.70 -25.37 -11.73
CA LEU A 65 14.29 -25.26 -12.12
C LEU A 65 13.94 -26.06 -13.39
N GLU A 66 14.91 -26.30 -14.28
CA GLU A 66 14.79 -27.19 -15.45
C GLU A 66 14.97 -28.68 -15.07
N GLU A 67 15.79 -28.95 -14.03
CA GLU A 67 15.97 -30.25 -13.38
C GLU A 67 14.80 -30.62 -12.44
N LEU A 68 13.90 -29.69 -12.10
CA LEU A 68 12.61 -30.05 -11.51
C LEU A 68 11.87 -30.95 -12.52
N PRO A 69 11.46 -32.18 -12.14
CA PRO A 69 11.11 -33.21 -13.10
C PRO A 69 9.93 -32.80 -13.98
N SER A 70 10.24 -32.47 -15.24
CA SER A 70 9.32 -32.10 -16.31
C SER A 70 8.51 -33.30 -16.86
N GLN A 71 8.22 -34.26 -15.99
CA GLN A 71 7.35 -35.41 -16.21
C GLN A 71 6.42 -35.64 -15.02
N LYS A 72 5.18 -35.19 -15.15
CA LYS A 72 4.01 -35.84 -14.55
C LYS A 72 2.72 -35.53 -15.33
N SER A 73 2.78 -35.84 -16.62
CA SER A 73 1.62 -35.87 -17.50
C SER A 73 0.62 -36.94 -17.05
N MET A 74 -0.57 -36.49 -16.67
CA MET A 74 -1.87 -37.15 -16.91
C MET A 74 -2.23 -38.50 -16.25
N ASP A 75 -1.37 -39.15 -15.46
CA ASP A 75 -1.71 -40.39 -14.72
C ASP A 75 -2.22 -40.17 -13.26
N LYS A 76 -2.56 -38.93 -12.86
CA LYS A 76 -2.80 -38.58 -11.44
C LYS A 76 -4.28 -38.45 -11.01
N ILE A 77 -5.15 -39.39 -11.40
CA ILE A 77 -6.53 -39.52 -10.83
C ILE A 77 -6.86 -40.99 -10.49
N THR A 78 -5.97 -41.67 -9.75
CA THR A 78 -6.09 -43.12 -9.51
C THR A 78 -5.55 -43.60 -8.14
N ASP A 79 -5.84 -42.88 -7.04
CA ASP A 79 -5.84 -43.52 -5.70
C ASP A 79 -6.71 -42.83 -4.63
N LEU A 80 -7.97 -42.48 -4.97
CA LEU A 80 -8.97 -42.05 -3.96
C LEU A 80 -9.28 -43.18 -2.95
N THR A 81 -9.08 -44.43 -3.39
CA THR A 81 -9.15 -45.68 -2.62
C THR A 81 -8.30 -45.67 -1.36
N LYS A 82 -7.02 -45.28 -1.44
CA LYS A 82 -6.09 -45.23 -0.30
C LYS A 82 -6.51 -44.30 0.82
N TYR A 83 -7.30 -43.27 0.52
CA TYR A 83 -7.86 -42.34 1.51
C TYR A 83 -9.33 -42.63 1.86
N ASN A 84 -9.92 -43.68 1.28
CA ASN A 84 -11.33 -44.04 1.38
C ASN A 84 -12.28 -42.86 1.08
N ILE A 85 -11.90 -42.01 0.12
CA ILE A 85 -12.71 -40.88 -0.34
C ILE A 85 -13.68 -41.39 -1.39
N GLN A 86 -14.89 -41.72 -0.92
CA GLN A 86 -16.06 -41.99 -1.77
C GLN A 86 -16.66 -40.66 -2.24
N ASN A 87 -17.48 -40.66 -3.30
CA ASN A 87 -18.16 -39.47 -3.84
C ASN A 87 -18.91 -38.68 -2.75
N THR A 88 -19.51 -39.41 -1.79
CA THR A 88 -20.18 -38.91 -0.59
C THR A 88 -19.34 -37.94 0.25
N SER A 89 -18.01 -37.96 0.14
CA SER A 89 -17.11 -37.05 0.88
C SER A 89 -17.27 -35.59 0.44
N TYR A 90 -17.47 -35.35 -0.86
CA TYR A 90 -17.75 -34.01 -1.38
C TYR A 90 -19.19 -33.60 -1.10
N GLU A 91 -20.14 -34.54 -1.22
CA GLU A 91 -21.55 -34.33 -0.89
C GLU A 91 -21.72 -33.93 0.58
N VAL A 92 -21.02 -34.56 1.53
CA VAL A 92 -21.06 -34.18 2.96
C VAL A 92 -20.49 -32.77 3.20
N ILE A 93 -19.45 -32.38 2.45
CA ILE A 93 -18.91 -31.01 2.53
C ILE A 93 -19.90 -29.98 1.97
N ASP A 94 -20.50 -30.24 0.81
CA ASP A 94 -21.41 -29.31 0.16
C ASP A 94 -22.75 -29.20 0.90
N ASN A 95 -23.30 -30.32 1.38
CA ASN A 95 -24.49 -30.33 2.27
C ASN A 95 -24.24 -29.64 3.62
N TYR A 96 -23.00 -29.54 4.09
CA TYR A 96 -22.67 -28.78 5.31
C TYR A 96 -22.45 -27.29 5.02
N LEU A 97 -21.91 -26.93 3.85
CA LEU A 97 -21.61 -25.54 3.47
C LEU A 97 -22.80 -24.79 2.84
N SER A 98 -23.77 -25.51 2.27
CA SER A 98 -25.01 -24.97 1.69
C SER A 98 -26.09 -24.66 2.73
N LYS A 99 -26.04 -25.29 3.91
CA LYS A 99 -26.85 -24.90 5.07
C LYS A 99 -26.52 -23.46 5.48
N PRO A 100 -27.49 -22.72 6.07
CA PRO A 100 -27.17 -21.52 6.82
C PRO A 100 -26.13 -21.82 7.91
N LYS A 101 -25.41 -20.80 8.38
CA LYS A 101 -24.63 -20.93 9.62
C LYS A 101 -25.59 -20.91 10.80
N ASP A 102 -26.22 -22.06 11.02
CA ASP A 102 -27.23 -22.25 12.05
C ASP A 102 -26.66 -21.92 13.43
N ARG A 103 -27.55 -21.43 14.30
CA ARG A 103 -27.20 -21.29 15.72
C ARG A 103 -26.96 -22.68 16.29
N HIS A 104 -26.00 -22.78 17.20
CA HIS A 104 -25.78 -24.01 17.98
C HIS A 104 -27.13 -24.50 18.53
N PRO A 105 -27.48 -25.80 18.40
CA PRO A 105 -28.75 -26.34 18.88
C PRO A 105 -28.93 -26.06 20.37
N ASP A 106 -30.19 -25.94 20.79
CA ASP A 106 -30.55 -25.61 22.17
C ASP A 106 -30.08 -26.74 23.11
N PRO A 107 -29.33 -26.43 24.20
CA PRO A 107 -28.88 -27.41 25.19
C PRO A 107 -29.95 -28.35 25.75
N SER A 108 -31.23 -27.98 25.62
CA SER A 108 -32.40 -28.73 26.10
C SER A 108 -32.77 -29.95 25.23
N PHE A 109 -32.16 -30.10 24.04
CA PHE A 109 -32.49 -31.18 23.08
C PHE A 109 -31.26 -32.04 22.74
N PRO A 110 -30.92 -33.04 23.57
CA PRO A 110 -29.70 -33.84 23.41
C PRO A 110 -29.53 -34.50 22.03
N GLU A 111 -30.61 -35.01 21.44
CA GLU A 111 -30.58 -35.68 20.13
C GLU A 111 -30.21 -34.72 18.98
N GLU A 112 -30.63 -33.45 19.05
CA GLU A 112 -30.24 -32.43 18.07
C GLU A 112 -28.77 -32.04 18.21
N ILE A 113 -28.26 -31.97 19.45
CA ILE A 113 -26.86 -31.70 19.75
C ILE A 113 -25.98 -32.85 19.26
N GLU A 114 -26.35 -34.09 19.55
CA GLU A 114 -25.59 -35.29 19.13
C GLU A 114 -25.55 -35.41 17.60
N LYS A 115 -26.69 -35.18 16.93
CA LYS A 115 -26.75 -35.11 15.46
C LYS A 115 -25.87 -33.98 14.90
N TRP A 116 -25.93 -32.78 15.47
CA TRP A 116 -25.10 -31.65 15.05
C TRP A 116 -23.61 -31.93 15.24
N GLN A 117 -23.21 -32.54 16.37
CA GLN A 117 -21.83 -32.96 16.62
C GLN A 117 -21.37 -34.04 15.63
N ALA A 118 -22.24 -34.99 15.26
CA ALA A 118 -21.94 -36.01 14.26
C ALA A 118 -21.73 -35.39 12.86
N GLU A 119 -22.61 -34.48 12.43
CA GLU A 119 -22.47 -33.74 11.17
C GLU A 119 -21.19 -32.87 11.15
N GLU A 120 -20.91 -32.13 12.21
CA GLU A 120 -19.70 -31.29 12.32
C GLU A 120 -18.41 -32.14 12.33
N THR A 121 -18.44 -33.30 13.00
CA THR A 121 -17.31 -34.24 13.05
C THR A 121 -17.06 -34.88 11.68
N ALA A 122 -18.12 -35.28 10.97
CA ALA A 122 -18.02 -35.80 9.60
C ALA A 122 -17.46 -34.74 8.65
N PHE A 123 -17.97 -33.51 8.71
CA PHE A 123 -17.46 -32.38 7.94
C PHE A 123 -15.96 -32.13 8.22
N LYS A 124 -15.57 -32.02 9.49
CA LYS A 124 -14.16 -31.83 9.91
C LYS A 124 -13.26 -32.94 9.36
N LYS A 125 -13.70 -34.21 9.44
CA LYS A 125 -12.98 -35.37 8.91
C LYS A 125 -12.74 -35.24 7.40
N TYR A 126 -13.80 -35.19 6.59
CA TYR A 126 -13.66 -35.17 5.12
C TYR A 126 -12.96 -33.91 4.63
N ARG A 127 -13.22 -32.75 5.23
CA ARG A 127 -12.51 -31.50 4.94
C ARG A 127 -11.01 -31.65 5.15
N ASN A 128 -10.57 -32.26 6.25
CA ASN A 128 -9.15 -32.45 6.52
C ASN A 128 -8.52 -33.42 5.52
N THR A 129 -9.12 -34.57 5.26
CA THR A 129 -8.57 -35.57 4.31
C THR A 129 -8.47 -35.01 2.88
N ILE A 130 -9.47 -34.27 2.41
CA ILE A 130 -9.43 -33.61 1.09
C ILE A 130 -8.39 -32.47 1.09
N SER A 131 -8.28 -31.69 2.17
CA SER A 131 -7.25 -30.65 2.29
C SER A 131 -5.83 -31.23 2.26
N GLU A 132 -5.60 -32.36 2.95
CA GLU A 132 -4.33 -33.08 2.94
C GLU A 132 -3.97 -33.62 1.55
N LEU A 133 -4.94 -34.14 0.78
CA LEU A 133 -4.72 -34.54 -0.61
C LEU A 133 -4.35 -33.37 -1.51
N VAL A 134 -5.16 -32.30 -1.49
CA VAL A 134 -4.91 -31.09 -2.31
C VAL A 134 -3.52 -30.51 -2.00
N VAL A 135 -3.12 -30.51 -0.73
CA VAL A 135 -1.82 -30.00 -0.27
C VAL A 135 -0.65 -30.98 -0.55
N GLN A 136 -0.89 -32.29 -0.66
CA GLN A 136 0.12 -33.25 -1.13
C GLN A 136 0.36 -33.17 -2.64
N GLU A 137 -0.69 -32.90 -3.41
CA GLU A 137 -0.66 -32.87 -4.88
C GLU A 137 -0.27 -31.51 -5.47
N ALA A 138 -0.43 -30.42 -4.72
CA ALA A 138 -0.10 -29.07 -5.16
C ALA A 138 1.41 -28.87 -5.37
N SER A 139 1.82 -28.60 -6.61
CA SER A 139 3.19 -28.19 -6.95
C SER A 139 3.60 -26.85 -6.33
N ILE A 140 2.63 -25.99 -5.99
CA ILE A 140 2.85 -24.70 -5.34
C ILE A 140 1.76 -24.49 -4.27
N ILE A 141 2.20 -24.26 -3.03
CA ILE A 141 1.35 -23.77 -1.93
C ILE A 141 1.67 -22.29 -1.69
N ALA A 142 0.65 -21.52 -1.32
CA ALA A 142 0.77 -20.11 -0.94
C ALA A 142 -0.07 -19.83 0.30
N CYS A 143 0.56 -19.37 1.38
CA CYS A 143 -0.06 -19.15 2.68
C CYS A 143 0.77 -18.15 3.51
N THR A 144 0.33 -17.84 4.73
CA THR A 144 1.09 -17.06 5.73
C THR A 144 1.85 -17.99 6.68
N HIS A 145 2.92 -17.50 7.30
CA HIS A 145 3.78 -18.25 8.23
C HIS A 145 3.00 -19.02 9.29
N ASN A 146 2.08 -18.34 9.97
CA ASN A 146 1.30 -18.93 11.04
C ASN A 146 0.39 -20.07 10.54
N LEU A 147 0.03 -20.08 9.25
CA LEU A 147 -0.69 -21.18 8.61
C LEU A 147 0.23 -22.37 8.28
N THR A 148 1.52 -22.15 8.00
CA THR A 148 2.49 -23.25 7.78
C THR A 148 2.70 -24.12 9.01
N GLY A 149 2.47 -23.57 10.21
CA GLY A 149 2.45 -24.31 11.47
C GLY A 149 1.23 -25.23 11.67
N THR A 150 0.18 -25.11 10.84
CA THR A 150 -1.01 -25.98 10.95
C THR A 150 -0.71 -27.40 10.48
N ILE A 151 -1.40 -28.40 11.06
CA ILE A 151 -1.17 -29.84 10.82
C ILE A 151 -1.16 -30.20 9.33
N ILE A 152 -2.06 -29.60 8.54
CA ILE A 152 -2.24 -29.85 7.11
C ILE A 152 -1.01 -29.38 6.31
N ILE A 153 -0.49 -28.17 6.57
CA ILE A 153 0.64 -27.59 5.84
C ILE A 153 1.99 -28.06 6.41
N LYS A 154 2.08 -28.31 7.73
CA LYS A 154 3.24 -28.93 8.40
C LYS A 154 3.70 -30.23 7.74
N SER A 155 2.78 -30.97 7.12
CA SER A 155 3.13 -32.20 6.41
C SER A 155 3.82 -31.95 5.05
N ASN A 156 3.75 -30.72 4.51
CA ASN A 156 3.91 -30.42 3.08
C ASN A 156 4.39 -28.96 2.74
N PHE A 157 5.56 -28.53 3.23
CA PHE A 157 6.37 -27.38 2.72
C PHE A 157 5.98 -25.92 3.08
N ASP A 158 6.72 -24.95 2.49
CA ASP A 158 7.14 -23.62 3.03
C ASP A 158 7.03 -22.50 1.96
N LYS A 159 6.59 -21.28 2.36
CA LYS A 159 6.94 -19.98 1.72
C LYS A 159 7.00 -18.81 2.73
N ASP A 160 7.82 -17.79 2.45
CA ASP A 160 8.06 -16.59 3.28
C ASP A 160 7.69 -15.25 2.57
N LYS A 161 7.14 -14.29 3.33
CA LYS A 161 6.93 -12.86 3.01
C LYS A 161 6.72 -12.03 4.30
N GLN A 162 7.63 -11.11 4.64
CA GLN A 162 7.43 -10.05 5.66
C GLN A 162 6.76 -10.49 6.99
N ALA A 163 7.53 -11.08 7.91
CA ALA A 163 7.06 -11.37 9.27
C ALA A 163 8.13 -11.10 10.32
N LEU A 164 7.82 -11.26 11.61
CA LEU A 164 8.82 -11.17 12.69
C LEU A 164 9.81 -12.33 12.57
N GLU A 165 11.03 -12.16 13.08
CA GLU A 165 12.05 -13.22 12.97
C GLU A 165 11.61 -14.60 13.50
N PRO A 166 10.85 -14.73 14.62
CA PRO A 166 10.32 -16.02 15.05
C PRO A 166 9.29 -16.64 14.08
N ASP A 167 8.39 -15.82 13.51
CA ASP A 167 7.37 -16.28 12.55
C ASP A 167 8.05 -16.89 11.31
N VAL A 168 9.14 -16.27 10.88
CA VAL A 168 9.98 -16.69 9.75
C VAL A 168 10.68 -18.04 9.99
N LEU A 169 10.83 -18.47 11.25
CA LEU A 169 11.34 -19.81 11.57
C LEU A 169 10.27 -20.90 11.47
N ILE A 170 8.98 -20.57 11.61
CA ILE A 170 7.87 -21.55 11.57
C ILE A 170 7.97 -22.46 10.33
N PRO A 171 8.00 -21.96 9.08
CA PRO A 171 8.03 -22.83 7.92
C PRO A 171 9.38 -23.53 7.69
N LEU A 172 10.46 -23.08 8.34
CA LEU A 172 11.78 -23.71 8.27
C LEU A 172 11.91 -24.93 9.20
N ILE A 173 11.40 -24.81 10.43
CA ILE A 173 11.63 -25.80 11.50
C ILE A 173 10.41 -26.69 11.77
N THR A 174 9.22 -26.27 11.33
CA THR A 174 7.99 -27.01 11.63
C THR A 174 7.71 -28.14 10.65
N PRO A 175 7.93 -28.00 9.32
CA PRO A 175 7.52 -29.05 8.40
C PRO A 175 8.25 -30.38 8.58
N ASN A 176 7.51 -31.49 8.53
CA ASN A 176 8.07 -32.85 8.63
C ASN A 176 9.12 -33.13 7.53
N LYS A 177 9.09 -32.35 6.44
CA LYS A 177 9.99 -32.40 5.29
C LYS A 177 11.16 -31.39 5.37
N GLN A 178 11.44 -30.79 6.54
CA GLN A 178 12.52 -29.80 6.72
C GLN A 178 13.89 -30.24 6.16
N LYS A 179 14.20 -31.54 6.18
CA LYS A 179 15.44 -32.12 5.64
C LYS A 179 15.55 -32.06 4.11
N LEU A 180 14.47 -31.69 3.41
CA LEU A 180 14.42 -31.51 1.95
C LEU A 180 14.51 -30.02 1.54
N ILE A 181 14.61 -29.09 2.49
CA ILE A 181 14.75 -27.66 2.21
C ILE A 181 16.19 -27.39 1.76
N LEU A 182 16.39 -27.24 0.45
CA LEU A 182 17.71 -26.95 -0.15
C LEU A 182 18.18 -25.51 0.11
N GLY A 183 17.25 -24.60 0.41
CA GLY A 183 17.53 -23.18 0.70
C GLY A 183 16.24 -22.35 0.81
N THR A 184 16.37 -21.07 1.17
CA THR A 184 15.24 -20.11 1.16
C THR A 184 15.56 -18.89 0.31
N ILE A 185 14.59 -18.45 -0.49
CA ILE A 185 14.63 -17.19 -1.23
C ILE A 185 13.81 -16.16 -0.45
N ARG A 186 14.40 -14.99 -0.17
CA ARG A 186 13.85 -14.00 0.74
C ARG A 186 13.77 -12.64 0.06
N GLY A 187 12.55 -12.18 -0.18
CA GLY A 187 12.28 -10.83 -0.72
C GLY A 187 11.84 -9.88 0.38
N GLY A 188 12.38 -8.66 0.38
CA GLY A 188 12.01 -7.62 1.33
C GLY A 188 12.63 -6.28 0.97
N ASP A 189 12.08 -5.22 1.54
CA ASP A 189 12.59 -3.85 1.39
C ASP A 189 12.66 -3.17 2.76
N GLN A 190 13.85 -2.72 3.12
CA GLN A 190 14.13 -2.02 4.38
C GLN A 190 13.56 -0.58 4.42
N GLN A 191 13.18 -0.02 3.27
CA GLN A 191 12.61 1.31 3.12
C GLN A 191 11.07 1.29 3.09
N GLN A 192 10.42 0.13 3.07
CA GLN A 192 8.98 -0.03 3.28
C GLN A 192 8.69 -0.49 4.72
N LEU A 193 7.41 -0.67 5.07
CA LEU A 193 6.97 -0.98 6.43
C LEU A 193 7.70 -2.20 7.05
N PRO A 194 8.14 -2.11 8.32
CA PRO A 194 8.73 -3.22 9.04
C PRO A 194 7.63 -4.17 9.57
N PRO A 195 8.01 -5.36 10.09
CA PRO A 195 7.10 -6.18 10.89
C PRO A 195 6.53 -5.38 12.08
N LEU A 196 5.23 -5.52 12.33
CA LEU A 196 4.56 -4.85 13.44
C LEU A 196 4.86 -5.57 14.76
N SER A 197 5.70 -4.97 15.60
CA SER A 197 5.83 -5.33 17.01
C SER A 197 5.32 -4.20 17.89
N ILE A 198 4.25 -4.45 18.64
CA ILE A 198 3.62 -3.46 19.52
C ILE A 198 4.56 -3.11 20.67
N THR A 199 5.17 -4.13 21.31
CA THR A 199 6.15 -3.95 22.39
C THR A 199 7.49 -3.35 21.92
N ALA A 200 7.72 -3.23 20.61
CA ALA A 200 8.82 -2.45 20.03
C ALA A 200 8.45 -0.99 19.72
N SER A 201 7.16 -0.66 19.77
CA SER A 201 6.59 0.65 19.40
C SER A 201 6.15 1.49 20.60
N GLU A 202 6.13 0.88 21.79
CA GLU A 202 5.88 1.55 23.07
C GLU A 202 7.11 2.35 23.55
N VAL A 203 6.96 3.09 24.66
CA VAL A 203 7.98 4.04 25.13
C VAL A 203 9.31 3.32 25.41
N PRO A 204 10.47 3.84 24.94
CA PRO A 204 11.77 3.24 25.19
C PRO A 204 11.99 2.95 26.68
N GLY A 205 12.21 1.68 27.01
CA GLY A 205 12.39 1.19 28.38
C GLY A 205 11.38 0.14 28.83
N TYR A 206 10.26 -0.08 28.13
CA TYR A 206 9.28 -1.13 28.48
C TYR A 206 9.60 -2.52 27.90
N ASN A 207 10.56 -2.59 26.96
CA ASN A 207 11.09 -3.83 26.36
C ASN A 207 12.50 -3.54 25.80
N GLU A 208 13.53 -4.00 26.49
CA GLU A 208 14.95 -3.85 26.11
C GLU A 208 15.32 -4.63 24.84
N PHE A 209 14.47 -5.54 24.39
CA PHE A 209 14.59 -6.27 23.12
C PHE A 209 13.72 -5.72 21.99
N GLY A 210 12.97 -4.63 22.21
CA GLY A 210 12.02 -4.09 21.24
C GLY A 210 12.64 -3.78 19.88
N TYR A 211 13.81 -3.13 19.86
CA TYR A 211 14.53 -2.81 18.63
C TYR A 211 15.00 -4.06 17.85
N GLN A 212 15.30 -5.14 18.56
CA GLN A 212 15.69 -6.43 18.02
C GLN A 212 14.46 -7.15 17.45
N MET A 213 13.33 -7.16 18.18
CA MET A 213 12.05 -7.72 17.72
C MET A 213 11.50 -7.01 16.48
N GLY A 214 11.69 -5.69 16.37
CA GLY A 214 11.30 -4.90 15.19
C GLY A 214 12.15 -5.13 13.93
N ARG A 215 13.16 -6.01 13.99
CA ARG A 215 14.02 -6.34 12.84
C ARG A 215 13.51 -7.58 12.11
N ALA A 216 13.21 -7.44 10.82
CA ALA A 216 12.99 -8.59 9.94
C ALA A 216 14.29 -9.37 9.70
N LEU A 217 14.23 -10.70 9.67
CA LEU A 217 15.39 -11.57 9.43
C LEU A 217 16.14 -11.22 8.13
N PHE A 218 15.44 -10.72 7.10
CA PHE A 218 16.05 -10.22 5.86
C PHE A 218 17.05 -9.06 6.10
N ASP A 219 16.72 -8.06 6.93
CA ASP A 219 17.66 -7.00 7.28
C ASP A 219 18.78 -7.51 8.20
N ARG A 220 18.53 -8.51 9.05
CA ARG A 220 19.60 -9.16 9.83
C ARG A 220 20.62 -9.85 8.91
N LEU A 221 20.16 -10.71 8.01
CA LEU A 221 21.01 -11.42 7.04
C LEU A 221 21.81 -10.44 6.17
N ARG A 222 21.16 -9.40 5.63
CA ARG A 222 21.81 -8.35 4.83
C ARG A 222 22.88 -7.58 5.61
N ARG A 223 22.67 -7.33 6.92
CA ARG A 223 23.66 -6.70 7.81
C ARG A 223 24.82 -7.65 8.17
N SER A 224 24.53 -8.94 8.31
CA SER A 224 25.52 -10.01 8.42
C SER A 224 26.18 -10.38 7.07
N GLN A 225 26.13 -9.48 6.08
CA GLN A 225 26.80 -9.61 4.78
C GLN A 225 26.44 -10.87 3.97
N PHE A 226 25.26 -11.48 4.21
CA PHE A 226 24.77 -12.57 3.35
C PHE A 226 24.56 -12.07 1.91
N PRO A 227 24.85 -12.88 0.88
CA PRO A 227 24.61 -12.53 -0.51
C PRO A 227 23.15 -12.14 -0.77
N PHE A 228 22.95 -11.02 -1.47
CA PHE A 228 21.64 -10.55 -1.91
C PHE A 228 21.75 -9.89 -3.29
N THR A 229 20.65 -9.92 -4.04
CA THR A 229 20.52 -9.18 -5.30
C THR A 229 19.60 -7.98 -5.08
N LEU A 230 20.01 -6.79 -5.52
CA LEU A 230 19.15 -5.62 -5.57
C LEU A 230 18.38 -5.64 -6.89
N VAL A 231 17.05 -5.71 -6.83
CA VAL A 231 16.19 -5.42 -7.98
C VAL A 231 16.00 -3.91 -8.04
N SER A 232 16.69 -3.26 -8.97
CA SER A 232 16.71 -1.80 -9.15
C SER A 232 15.69 -1.30 -10.18
N GLU A 233 15.29 -2.14 -11.13
CA GLU A 233 14.34 -1.77 -12.17
C GLU A 233 12.90 -1.92 -11.69
N GLN A 234 12.05 -0.96 -12.04
CA GLN A 234 10.64 -0.97 -11.69
C GLN A 234 9.74 -0.96 -12.93
N HIS A 235 8.71 -1.81 -12.88
CA HIS A 235 7.78 -2.09 -13.98
C HIS A 235 6.33 -1.66 -13.64
N ARG A 236 6.11 -0.88 -12.56
CA ARG A 236 4.78 -0.51 -12.04
C ARG A 236 4.30 0.85 -12.55
N MET A 237 5.11 1.88 -12.34
CA MET A 237 4.64 3.24 -12.13
C MET A 237 5.30 4.23 -13.08
N HIS A 238 4.51 5.15 -13.63
CA HIS A 238 4.96 6.12 -14.62
C HIS A 238 6.21 6.90 -14.11
N PRO A 239 7.22 7.19 -14.96
CA PRO A 239 8.48 7.81 -14.52
C PRO A 239 8.37 9.10 -13.68
N ARG A 240 7.27 9.86 -13.83
CA ARG A 240 7.00 11.06 -13.01
C ARG A 240 6.65 10.72 -11.55
N LEU A 241 6.05 9.54 -11.30
CA LEU A 241 5.80 9.00 -9.97
C LEU A 241 7.05 8.36 -9.35
N SER A 242 7.82 7.62 -10.15
CA SER A 242 8.99 6.87 -9.66
C SER A 242 10.18 7.78 -9.29
N ARG A 243 10.26 8.97 -9.89
CA ARG A 243 11.35 9.93 -9.69
C ARG A 243 11.61 10.26 -8.22
N PHE A 244 10.63 10.76 -7.48
CA PHE A 244 10.88 11.21 -6.10
C PHE A 244 11.26 10.05 -5.16
N PRO A 245 10.56 8.90 -5.11
CA PRO A 245 11.00 7.75 -4.32
C PRO A 245 12.38 7.26 -4.72
N SER A 246 12.73 7.26 -6.02
CA SER A 246 14.08 6.93 -6.48
C SER A 246 15.12 7.88 -5.87
N GLU A 247 14.98 9.19 -6.13
CA GLU A 247 15.91 10.24 -5.67
C GLU A 247 16.04 10.29 -4.14
N PHE A 248 14.92 10.33 -3.41
CA PHE A 248 14.90 10.51 -1.95
C PHE A 248 15.15 9.20 -1.16
N THR A 249 14.45 8.12 -1.52
CA THR A 249 14.35 6.93 -0.67
C THR A 249 15.31 5.81 -1.09
N TYR A 250 15.61 5.71 -2.38
CA TYR A 250 16.54 4.72 -2.94
C TYR A 250 17.86 5.34 -3.46
N ASN A 251 18.14 6.62 -3.17
CA ASN A 251 19.37 7.34 -3.53
C ASN A 251 19.67 7.35 -5.04
N GLY A 252 18.65 7.55 -5.86
CA GLY A 252 18.71 7.57 -7.33
C GLY A 252 18.90 6.20 -7.99
N ARG A 253 18.87 5.10 -7.23
CA ARG A 253 19.21 3.74 -7.73
C ARG A 253 18.06 2.99 -8.39
N MET A 254 16.84 3.53 -8.41
CA MET A 254 15.69 2.88 -9.04
C MET A 254 15.56 3.35 -10.50
N THR A 255 15.66 2.41 -11.45
CA THR A 255 15.51 2.61 -12.90
C THR A 255 14.10 2.26 -13.37
N ASN A 256 13.70 2.74 -14.55
CA ASN A 256 12.38 2.51 -15.13
C ASN A 256 12.47 1.54 -16.31
N ASP A 257 11.68 0.47 -16.31
CA ASP A 257 11.49 -0.38 -17.49
C ASP A 257 10.74 0.41 -18.60
N PRO A 258 11.08 0.24 -19.88
CA PRO A 258 10.36 0.86 -21.00
C PRO A 258 8.82 0.76 -20.94
N VAL A 259 8.26 -0.32 -20.39
CA VAL A 259 6.82 -0.53 -20.24
C VAL A 259 6.13 0.60 -19.45
N VAL A 260 6.79 1.18 -18.44
CA VAL A 260 6.16 2.24 -17.61
C VAL A 260 6.00 3.57 -18.34
N HIS A 261 6.64 3.74 -19.49
CA HIS A 261 6.44 4.92 -20.35
C HIS A 261 5.10 4.88 -21.10
N SER A 262 4.48 3.70 -21.25
CA SER A 262 3.11 3.55 -21.78
C SER A 262 2.01 3.69 -20.72
N VAL A 263 2.37 3.78 -19.43
CA VAL A 263 1.43 3.89 -18.32
C VAL A 263 0.96 5.35 -18.21
N SER A 264 0.00 5.71 -19.06
CA SER A 264 -0.50 7.08 -19.24
C SER A 264 -1.84 7.32 -18.55
N VAL A 265 -2.10 8.60 -18.28
CA VAL A 265 -3.38 9.10 -17.77
C VAL A 265 -4.25 9.51 -18.95
N GLY A 266 -5.45 8.94 -19.08
CA GLY A 266 -6.33 9.16 -20.23
C GLY A 266 -6.91 10.58 -20.30
N PRO A 267 -7.28 11.09 -21.49
CA PRO A 267 -7.88 12.41 -21.65
C PRO A 267 -9.19 12.60 -20.88
N GLU A 268 -9.88 11.53 -20.47
CA GLU A 268 -11.04 11.58 -19.56
C GLU A 268 -10.76 12.32 -18.23
N LEU A 269 -9.51 12.32 -17.77
CA LEU A 269 -9.06 13.06 -16.58
C LEU A 269 -8.83 14.55 -16.85
N SER A 270 -8.67 14.95 -18.12
CA SER A 270 -8.49 16.35 -18.50
C SER A 270 -9.84 17.07 -18.58
N ALA A 271 -10.06 18.05 -17.71
CA ALA A 271 -11.20 18.95 -17.81
C ALA A 271 -10.92 20.06 -18.85
N PRO A 272 -11.92 20.50 -19.65
CA PRO A 272 -11.79 21.71 -20.46
C PRO A 272 -11.34 22.91 -19.61
N GLY A 273 -10.22 23.53 -19.99
CA GLY A 273 -9.55 24.60 -19.23
C GLY A 273 -8.47 24.13 -18.24
N ALA A 274 -8.39 22.83 -17.90
CA ALA A 274 -7.39 22.27 -16.99
C ALA A 274 -6.04 22.08 -17.70
N ASN A 275 -5.34 23.17 -17.98
CA ASN A 275 -4.00 23.11 -18.57
C ASN A 275 -2.96 22.76 -17.50
N PHE A 276 -2.90 21.48 -17.13
CA PHE A 276 -1.84 20.91 -16.31
C PHE A 276 -0.50 20.97 -17.08
N LYS A 277 0.19 22.11 -16.98
CA LYS A 277 1.45 22.47 -17.69
C LYS A 277 2.60 21.43 -17.57
N ARG A 278 2.46 20.41 -16.73
CA ARG A 278 3.44 19.36 -16.46
C ARG A 278 2.87 17.93 -16.48
N GLY A 279 1.66 17.72 -17.02
CA GLY A 279 1.00 16.40 -17.05
C GLY A 279 0.09 16.12 -15.84
N MET A 280 -0.68 15.04 -15.92
CA MET A 280 -1.75 14.68 -14.98
C MET A 280 -1.40 13.53 -14.02
N GLU A 281 -0.15 13.08 -14.06
CA GLU A 281 0.30 11.85 -13.40
C GLU A 281 0.58 12.09 -11.92
N LEU A 282 0.90 13.34 -11.53
CA LEU A 282 1.23 13.73 -10.17
C LEU A 282 0.71 15.13 -9.87
N ILE A 283 -0.26 15.24 -8.94
CA ILE A 283 -0.97 16.47 -8.58
C ILE A 283 -0.98 16.61 -7.05
N GLY A 284 -0.78 17.83 -6.53
CA GLY A 284 -1.03 18.19 -5.13
C GLY A 284 -2.30 19.04 -5.00
N ILE A 285 -3.11 18.76 -3.98
CA ILE A 285 -4.32 19.51 -3.62
C ILE A 285 -4.16 20.03 -2.20
N ASP A 286 -3.89 21.33 -2.06
CA ASP A 286 -3.88 22.03 -0.78
C ASP A 286 -5.32 22.37 -0.38
N VAL A 287 -5.84 21.69 0.65
CA VAL A 287 -7.11 22.03 1.29
C VAL A 287 -6.83 23.08 2.35
N THR A 288 -6.73 24.34 1.92
CA THR A 288 -6.22 25.47 2.72
C THR A 288 -7.01 25.74 4.01
N ASP A 289 -8.31 25.41 4.03
CA ASP A 289 -9.19 25.53 5.21
C ASP A 289 -9.29 24.23 6.03
N GLY A 290 -8.65 23.15 5.58
CA GLY A 290 -8.68 21.84 6.21
C GLY A 290 -7.90 21.77 7.51
N LYS A 291 -8.53 21.15 8.54
CA LYS A 291 -7.97 20.94 9.87
C LYS A 291 -8.38 19.56 10.40
N ALA A 292 -7.45 18.82 10.97
CA ALA A 292 -7.66 17.49 11.49
C ALA A 292 -8.15 17.53 12.95
N VAL A 293 -9.23 16.81 13.21
CA VAL A 293 -9.75 16.58 14.56
C VAL A 293 -9.18 15.26 15.07
N VAL A 294 -8.60 15.28 16.28
CA VAL A 294 -8.17 14.06 16.97
C VAL A 294 -9.32 13.51 17.80
N ASN A 295 -9.74 12.28 17.52
CA ASN A 295 -10.76 11.59 18.30
C ASN A 295 -10.20 11.23 19.68
N GLY A 296 -10.79 11.79 20.75
CA GLY A 296 -10.32 11.60 22.13
C GLY A 296 -10.31 10.14 22.62
N LYS A 297 -11.14 9.26 22.04
CA LYS A 297 -11.20 7.83 22.41
C LYS A 297 -10.23 6.97 21.59
N THR A 298 -10.19 7.14 20.27
CA THR A 298 -9.38 6.29 19.38
C THR A 298 -7.96 6.80 19.17
N ARG A 299 -7.69 8.07 19.50
CA ARG A 299 -6.50 8.87 19.11
C ARG A 299 -6.25 8.94 17.59
N SER A 300 -7.18 8.42 16.78
CA SER A 300 -7.16 8.54 15.32
C SER A 300 -7.63 9.94 14.90
N ARG A 301 -7.51 10.24 13.60
CA ARG A 301 -7.83 11.56 13.04
C ARG A 301 -8.80 11.48 11.88
N SER A 302 -9.51 12.58 11.67
CA SER A 302 -10.25 12.89 10.45
C SER A 302 -10.17 14.38 10.15
N ASN A 303 -10.22 14.76 8.87
CA ASN A 303 -10.28 16.13 8.38
C ASN A 303 -11.43 16.20 7.37
N ILE A 304 -12.54 16.83 7.77
CA ILE A 304 -13.79 16.82 7.00
C ILE A 304 -13.68 17.68 5.73
N ALA A 305 -12.85 18.73 5.71
CA ALA A 305 -12.62 19.52 4.48
C ALA A 305 -11.94 18.66 3.40
N ASN A 306 -10.93 17.86 3.78
CA ASN A 306 -10.29 16.89 2.87
C ASN A 306 -11.30 15.85 2.37
N VAL A 307 -12.26 15.42 3.21
CA VAL A 307 -13.35 14.54 2.77
C VAL A 307 -14.24 15.24 1.74
N THR A 308 -14.69 16.48 1.99
CA THR A 308 -15.53 17.23 1.04
C THR A 308 -14.84 17.36 -0.32
N VAL A 309 -13.61 17.90 -0.35
CA VAL A 309 -12.86 18.15 -1.60
C VAL A 309 -12.59 16.85 -2.37
N VAL A 310 -12.16 15.78 -1.69
CA VAL A 310 -11.90 14.49 -2.34
C VAL A 310 -13.19 13.83 -2.83
N MET A 311 -14.32 14.01 -2.15
CA MET A 311 -15.59 13.44 -2.59
C MET A 311 -16.19 14.20 -3.79
N GLU A 312 -16.03 15.53 -3.86
CA GLU A 312 -16.36 16.32 -5.06
C GLU A 312 -15.48 15.91 -6.25
N LEU A 313 -14.17 15.71 -6.02
CA LEU A 313 -13.25 15.17 -7.02
C LEU A 313 -13.67 13.76 -7.49
N VAL A 314 -13.99 12.84 -6.58
CA VAL A 314 -14.44 11.48 -6.94
C VAL A 314 -15.72 11.51 -7.76
N GLU A 315 -16.68 12.37 -7.43
CA GLU A 315 -17.89 12.56 -8.23
C GLU A 315 -17.58 13.12 -9.63
N PHE A 316 -16.68 14.11 -9.74
CA PHE A 316 -16.21 14.61 -11.02
C PHE A 316 -15.57 13.48 -11.86
N LEU A 317 -14.68 12.67 -11.27
CA LEU A 317 -14.04 11.55 -11.96
C LEU A 317 -15.04 10.47 -12.40
N ILE A 318 -16.09 10.22 -11.63
CA ILE A 318 -17.19 9.33 -12.03
C ILE A 318 -17.98 9.91 -13.21
N SER A 319 -18.37 11.19 -13.14
CA SER A 319 -19.13 11.86 -14.23
C SER A 319 -18.36 11.97 -15.56
N ARG A 320 -17.03 11.77 -15.52
CA ARG A 320 -16.14 11.76 -16.69
C ARG A 320 -15.83 10.37 -17.24
N ASP A 321 -16.39 9.30 -16.69
CA ASP A 321 -15.95 7.92 -16.95
C ASP A 321 -14.45 7.67 -16.64
N ALA A 322 -13.76 8.60 -15.95
CA ALA A 322 -12.31 8.54 -15.73
C ALA A 322 -11.84 7.33 -14.92
N LEU A 323 -12.70 6.81 -14.03
CA LEU A 323 -12.43 5.60 -13.24
C LEU A 323 -12.78 4.29 -13.97
N LYS A 324 -13.43 4.36 -15.14
CA LYS A 324 -13.98 3.21 -15.86
C LYS A 324 -12.87 2.32 -16.41
N GLY A 325 -12.97 1.02 -16.13
CA GLY A 325 -11.94 0.05 -16.52
C GLY A 325 -10.61 0.20 -15.78
N ARG A 326 -10.50 1.09 -14.77
CA ARG A 326 -9.28 1.37 -14.02
C ARG A 326 -9.44 1.00 -12.56
N THR A 327 -8.40 0.43 -11.98
CA THR A 327 -8.32 0.22 -10.53
C THR A 327 -8.04 1.56 -9.84
N SER A 328 -8.83 1.89 -8.82
CA SER A 328 -8.68 3.17 -8.11
C SER A 328 -8.88 3.01 -6.60
N ALA A 329 -8.19 3.86 -5.82
CA ALA A 329 -8.36 3.91 -4.37
C ALA A 329 -8.17 5.31 -3.77
N ILE A 330 -9.00 5.65 -2.78
CA ILE A 330 -8.69 6.63 -1.74
C ILE A 330 -7.83 5.93 -0.69
N ILE A 331 -6.64 6.47 -0.43
CA ILE A 331 -5.66 5.97 0.54
C ILE A 331 -5.51 7.02 1.63
N THR A 332 -5.63 6.64 2.89
CA THR A 332 -5.44 7.56 4.03
C THR A 332 -4.58 6.97 5.14
N THR A 333 -3.98 7.84 5.95
CA THR A 333 -3.15 7.48 7.11
C THR A 333 -3.96 7.08 8.34
N TYR A 334 -5.25 7.44 8.45
CA TYR A 334 -6.03 7.26 9.68
C TYR A 334 -7.33 6.45 9.51
N ALA A 335 -7.62 5.62 10.52
CA ALA A 335 -8.78 4.74 10.54
C ALA A 335 -10.12 5.49 10.70
N ASP A 336 -10.14 6.66 11.37
CA ASP A 336 -11.35 7.48 11.46
C ASP A 336 -11.61 8.27 10.18
N GLN A 337 -10.59 8.85 9.53
CA GLN A 337 -10.73 9.42 8.18
C GLN A 337 -11.26 8.41 7.17
N ARG A 338 -10.77 7.15 7.22
CA ARG A 338 -11.33 6.05 6.40
C ARG A 338 -12.83 5.82 6.67
N LYS A 339 -13.33 5.99 7.90
CA LYS A 339 -14.77 5.88 8.21
C LYS A 339 -15.55 7.03 7.59
N GLU A 340 -15.02 8.25 7.62
CA GLU A 340 -15.69 9.40 6.98
C GLU A 340 -15.77 9.24 5.46
N TYR A 341 -14.68 8.82 4.80
CA TYR A 341 -14.72 8.46 3.38
C TYR A 341 -15.73 7.35 3.09
N VAL A 342 -15.81 6.29 3.90
CA VAL A 342 -16.80 5.21 3.70
C VAL A 342 -18.25 5.71 3.87
N ARG A 343 -18.51 6.65 4.79
CA ARG A 343 -19.85 7.25 4.95
C ARG A 343 -20.22 8.12 3.74
N SER A 344 -19.32 8.99 3.29
CA SER A 344 -19.58 9.89 2.17
C SER A 344 -19.68 9.14 0.84
N LEU A 345 -18.83 8.14 0.61
CA LEU A 345 -18.87 7.32 -0.60
C LEU A 345 -20.15 6.47 -0.70
N LYS A 346 -20.70 6.00 0.43
CA LYS A 346 -22.02 5.33 0.44
C LYS A 346 -23.13 6.26 -0.03
N LYS A 347 -23.20 7.48 0.52
CA LYS A 347 -24.17 8.50 0.07
C LYS A 347 -24.02 8.84 -1.42
N LEU A 348 -22.79 8.86 -1.93
CA LEU A 348 -22.54 9.09 -3.36
C LEU A 348 -22.97 7.88 -4.22
N SER A 349 -22.65 6.66 -3.79
CA SER A 349 -23.06 5.39 -4.42
C SER A 349 -24.58 5.28 -4.51
N GLU A 350 -25.29 5.59 -3.42
CA GLU A 350 -26.75 5.67 -3.35
C GLU A 350 -27.31 6.75 -4.29
N ARG A 351 -26.79 7.99 -4.23
CA ARG A 351 -27.26 9.12 -5.04
C ARG A 351 -27.02 8.95 -6.55
N LEU A 352 -25.92 8.31 -6.95
CA LEU A 352 -25.62 8.02 -8.35
C LEU A 352 -26.17 6.67 -8.84
N SER A 353 -26.81 5.88 -7.96
CA SER A 353 -27.28 4.51 -8.26
C SER A 353 -26.18 3.56 -8.76
N ILE A 354 -24.93 3.76 -8.34
CA ILE A 354 -23.78 2.92 -8.70
C ILE A 354 -23.56 1.90 -7.58
N ALA A 355 -23.44 0.61 -7.94
CA ALA A 355 -23.25 -0.46 -6.97
C ALA A 355 -21.90 -0.32 -6.22
N TRP A 356 -21.92 -0.53 -4.90
CA TRP A 356 -20.76 -0.34 -4.01
C TRP A 356 -19.46 -1.04 -4.48
N LYS A 357 -19.57 -2.20 -5.13
CA LYS A 357 -18.43 -2.96 -5.69
C LYS A 357 -17.69 -2.25 -6.83
N ASP A 358 -18.36 -1.33 -7.52
CA ASP A 358 -17.87 -0.62 -8.71
C ASP A 358 -17.43 0.83 -8.37
N MET A 359 -17.55 1.23 -7.09
CA MET A 359 -17.04 2.49 -6.56
C MET A 359 -15.52 2.42 -6.28
N ILE A 360 -14.88 3.59 -6.21
CA ILE A 360 -13.46 3.71 -5.79
C ILE A 360 -13.20 3.04 -4.42
N LYS A 361 -12.11 2.29 -4.29
CA LYS A 361 -11.78 1.58 -3.04
C LYS A 361 -11.36 2.57 -1.94
N ILE A 362 -11.53 2.20 -0.67
CA ILE A 362 -11.06 3.02 0.47
C ILE A 362 -10.20 2.19 1.42
N ALA A 363 -8.91 2.52 1.47
CA ALA A 363 -7.87 1.78 2.17
C ALA A 363 -7.06 2.68 3.12
N THR A 364 -6.37 2.07 4.09
CA THR A 364 -5.27 2.75 4.79
C THR A 364 -3.93 2.46 4.12
N VAL A 365 -2.92 3.33 4.33
CA VAL A 365 -1.54 3.14 3.83
C VAL A 365 -1.02 1.73 4.13
N ASP A 366 -1.08 1.31 5.40
CA ASP A 366 -0.62 -0.01 5.85
C ASP A 366 -1.37 -1.16 5.14
N SER A 367 -2.67 -1.01 4.84
CA SER A 367 -3.45 -2.00 4.08
C SER A 367 -3.20 -2.01 2.57
N MET A 368 -2.47 -1.03 2.03
CA MET A 368 -2.08 -0.97 0.61
C MET A 368 -0.68 -1.55 0.36
N GLN A 369 0.04 -2.01 1.39
CA GLN A 369 1.34 -2.66 1.19
C GLN A 369 1.17 -3.93 0.33
N GLY A 370 2.05 -4.09 -0.67
CA GLY A 370 1.95 -5.18 -1.66
C GLY A 370 0.84 -5.02 -2.71
N HIS A 371 -0.08 -4.06 -2.54
CA HIS A 371 -1.12 -3.71 -3.52
C HIS A 371 -0.73 -2.49 -4.36
N GLU A 372 -1.41 -2.31 -5.49
CA GLU A 372 -1.27 -1.18 -6.41
C GLU A 372 -2.61 -0.82 -7.06
N VAL A 373 -2.73 0.40 -7.57
CA VAL A 373 -3.90 0.91 -8.30
C VAL A 373 -3.47 1.85 -9.43
N ASP A 374 -4.28 1.95 -10.49
CA ASP A 374 -4.00 2.85 -11.62
C ASP A 374 -4.07 4.33 -11.20
N LEU A 375 -5.07 4.68 -10.39
CA LEU A 375 -5.27 6.00 -9.80
C LEU A 375 -5.37 5.93 -8.27
N ALA A 376 -4.52 6.67 -7.56
CA ALA A 376 -4.58 6.82 -6.11
C ALA A 376 -4.86 8.28 -5.71
N ILE A 377 -5.81 8.48 -4.78
CA ILE A 377 -6.00 9.75 -4.05
C ILE A 377 -5.47 9.54 -2.64
N LEU A 378 -4.35 10.17 -2.30
CA LEU A 378 -3.62 9.99 -1.05
C LEU A 378 -3.84 11.17 -0.11
N ASP A 379 -4.65 10.99 0.92
CA ASP A 379 -4.93 12.00 1.95
C ASP A 379 -4.07 11.76 3.21
N TRP A 380 -3.17 12.71 3.48
CA TRP A 380 -2.26 12.66 4.61
C TRP A 380 -2.93 12.95 5.96
N VAL A 381 -4.05 13.69 5.98
CA VAL A 381 -4.70 14.19 7.21
C VAL A 381 -3.71 14.97 8.11
N VAL A 382 -2.90 15.83 7.48
CA VAL A 382 -1.85 16.65 8.12
C VAL A 382 -2.15 18.14 7.94
N ASP A 383 -2.12 18.86 9.06
CA ASP A 383 -2.45 20.30 9.12
C ASP A 383 -1.21 21.21 9.03
N SER A 384 -0.08 20.78 9.59
CA SER A 384 1.19 21.49 9.45
C SER A 384 2.40 20.56 9.64
N GLY A 385 3.61 21.05 9.31
CA GLY A 385 4.83 20.23 9.39
C GLY A 385 5.36 19.99 10.80
N ALA A 386 4.68 20.50 11.83
CA ALA A 386 5.00 20.27 13.23
C ALA A 386 5.06 18.76 13.55
N LYS A 387 5.98 18.35 14.45
CA LYS A 387 6.18 16.93 14.78
C LYS A 387 4.90 16.27 15.33
N SER A 388 4.12 17.01 16.11
CA SER A 388 2.79 16.62 16.59
C SER A 388 1.77 16.40 15.46
N HIS A 389 1.85 17.19 14.39
CA HIS A 389 0.84 17.21 13.33
C HIS A 389 1.10 16.21 12.21
N LEU A 390 2.33 15.71 12.01
CA LEU A 390 2.55 14.61 11.06
C LEU A 390 1.93 13.27 11.53
N GLY A 391 2.09 12.92 12.81
CA GLY A 391 1.63 11.63 13.34
C GLY A 391 2.14 10.44 12.51
N PHE A 392 1.23 9.63 11.96
CA PHE A 392 1.57 8.46 11.13
C PHE A 392 2.34 8.82 9.85
N ALA A 393 2.21 10.04 9.32
CA ALA A 393 2.98 10.53 8.17
C ALA A 393 4.43 10.92 8.53
N SER A 394 4.83 10.87 9.80
CA SER A 394 6.24 11.09 10.20
C SER A 394 7.14 9.87 9.98
N ASP A 395 6.55 8.73 9.62
CA ASP A 395 7.26 7.51 9.24
C ASP A 395 7.54 7.51 7.72
N ASN A 396 8.81 7.66 7.35
CA ASN A 396 9.24 7.64 5.95
C ASN A 396 8.86 6.31 5.28
N ARG A 397 8.88 5.17 6.00
CA ARG A 397 8.50 3.87 5.43
C ARG A 397 7.03 3.80 5.02
N ARG A 398 6.14 4.40 5.81
CA ARG A 398 4.74 4.61 5.41
C ARG A 398 4.61 5.55 4.25
N THR A 399 5.44 6.60 4.21
CA THR A 399 5.42 7.57 3.12
C THR A 399 5.80 6.93 1.79
N ASN A 400 6.96 6.28 1.72
CA ASN A 400 7.41 5.50 0.57
C ASN A 400 6.38 4.45 0.13
N VAL A 401 5.78 3.68 1.06
CA VAL A 401 4.67 2.76 0.73
C VAL A 401 3.55 3.55 0.04
N ALA A 402 3.03 4.62 0.63
CA ALA A 402 1.89 5.36 0.09
C ALA A 402 2.16 5.99 -1.29
N LEU A 403 3.34 6.60 -1.49
CA LEU A 403 3.74 7.21 -2.76
C LEU A 403 3.92 6.18 -3.90
N THR A 404 4.28 4.93 -3.57
CA THR A 404 4.56 3.86 -4.55
C THR A 404 3.37 2.94 -4.86
N ARG A 405 2.12 3.37 -4.55
CA ARG A 405 0.89 2.59 -4.82
C ARG A 405 0.25 2.89 -6.18
N ALA A 406 0.42 4.10 -6.71
CA ALA A 406 -0.16 4.52 -7.98
C ALA A 406 0.65 3.98 -9.17
N ARG A 407 -0.01 3.56 -10.25
CA ARG A 407 0.62 3.19 -11.52
C ARG A 407 0.68 4.38 -12.48
N ALA A 408 -0.46 5.05 -12.72
CA ALA A 408 -0.58 6.13 -13.70
C ALA A 408 -0.80 7.51 -13.05
N CYS A 409 -1.66 7.62 -12.03
CA CYS A 409 -2.02 8.91 -11.42
C CYS A 409 -1.96 8.86 -9.89
N LEU A 410 -1.24 9.82 -9.28
CA LEU A 410 -1.24 10.08 -7.85
C LEU A 410 -1.70 11.52 -7.57
N ILE A 411 -2.81 11.65 -6.84
CA ILE A 411 -3.33 12.93 -6.35
C ILE A 411 -3.10 12.98 -4.85
N VAL A 412 -2.33 13.95 -4.36
CA VAL A 412 -1.89 14.03 -2.96
C VAL A 412 -2.57 15.19 -2.25
N VAL A 413 -3.15 14.94 -1.08
CA VAL A 413 -4.01 15.89 -0.34
C VAL A 413 -3.45 16.17 1.06
N ALA A 414 -3.29 17.45 1.39
CA ALA A 414 -2.86 17.96 2.69
C ALA A 414 -3.32 19.43 2.85
N ASN A 415 -3.03 20.06 3.99
CA ASN A 415 -3.02 21.54 4.09
C ASN A 415 -1.59 22.05 3.80
N GLY A 416 -1.42 23.09 2.99
CA GLY A 416 -0.13 23.65 2.57
C GLY A 416 0.70 24.24 3.70
N ALA A 417 0.08 24.56 4.84
CA ALA A 417 0.78 24.84 6.09
C ALA A 417 1.65 23.65 6.58
N ILE A 418 1.58 22.47 5.93
CA ILE A 418 2.59 21.41 6.02
C ILE A 418 4.02 21.92 5.78
N LEU A 419 4.21 22.94 4.93
CA LEU A 419 5.51 23.59 4.68
C LEU A 419 5.99 24.50 5.82
N ASN A 420 5.12 24.91 6.76
CA ASN A 420 5.46 25.79 7.87
C ASN A 420 6.20 25.01 8.98
N ASN A 421 7.50 24.73 8.78
CA ASN A 421 8.35 23.96 9.70
C ASN A 421 9.86 24.26 9.53
N ASP A 422 10.66 23.94 10.55
CA ASP A 422 12.14 24.03 10.53
C ASP A 422 12.84 22.74 10.01
N ARG A 423 12.07 21.72 9.65
CA ARG A 423 12.50 20.32 9.54
C ARG A 423 13.03 19.99 8.15
N LEU A 424 12.72 20.82 7.16
CA LEU A 424 13.29 20.84 5.81
C LEU A 424 14.55 21.72 5.69
N SER A 425 15.10 22.23 6.79
CA SER A 425 16.27 23.13 6.75
C SER A 425 17.50 22.46 6.14
N GLU A 426 18.19 23.19 5.26
CA GLU A 426 19.38 22.75 4.51
C GLU A 426 20.54 22.27 5.41
N ARG A 427 20.55 22.71 6.68
CA ARG A 427 21.50 22.26 7.72
C ARG A 427 21.31 20.79 8.13
N LYS A 428 20.20 20.15 7.75
CA LYS A 428 19.89 18.74 8.03
C LYS A 428 20.04 17.95 6.72
N PRO A 429 20.87 16.89 6.66
CA PRO A 429 20.93 15.99 5.51
C PRO A 429 19.55 15.52 5.05
N THR A 430 19.33 15.47 3.73
CA THR A 430 18.01 15.20 3.11
C THR A 430 17.36 13.91 3.61
N HIS A 431 18.13 12.86 3.86
CA HIS A 431 17.63 11.58 4.37
C HIS A 431 17.12 11.62 5.83
N LEU A 432 17.37 12.72 6.57
CA LEU A 432 16.81 12.99 7.90
C LEU A 432 15.54 13.87 7.83
N HIS A 433 15.17 14.35 6.65
CA HIS A 433 13.90 15.06 6.47
C HIS A 433 12.75 14.03 6.54
N PRO A 434 11.58 14.39 7.08
CA PRO A 434 10.39 13.56 6.95
C PRO A 434 9.97 13.52 5.48
N GLU A 435 9.84 12.34 4.91
CA GLU A 435 9.62 12.13 3.48
C GLU A 435 8.34 12.83 2.99
N VAL A 436 7.28 12.88 3.81
CA VAL A 436 6.03 13.59 3.48
C VAL A 436 6.26 15.10 3.28
N LEU A 437 7.16 15.70 4.06
CA LEU A 437 7.50 17.12 3.94
C LEU A 437 8.34 17.36 2.69
N ALA A 438 9.33 16.51 2.45
CA ALA A 438 10.20 16.61 1.28
C ALA A 438 9.43 16.39 -0.02
N HIS A 439 8.49 15.44 -0.04
CA HIS A 439 7.60 15.20 -1.18
C HIS A 439 6.69 16.40 -1.44
N TRP A 440 6.01 16.93 -0.41
CA TRP A 440 5.13 18.09 -0.59
C TRP A 440 5.90 19.34 -1.06
N ASN A 441 7.09 19.58 -0.51
CA ASN A 441 7.98 20.64 -0.98
C ASN A 441 8.41 20.44 -2.44
N SER A 442 8.69 19.18 -2.85
CA SER A 442 8.97 18.85 -4.24
C SER A 442 7.77 19.13 -5.16
N LEU A 443 6.53 18.79 -4.76
CA LEU A 443 5.33 19.16 -5.51
C LEU A 443 5.19 20.68 -5.67
N PHE A 444 5.37 21.42 -4.58
CA PHE A 444 5.23 22.87 -4.52
C PHE A 444 6.26 23.58 -5.41
N LEU A 445 7.55 23.28 -5.23
CA LEU A 445 8.65 23.82 -6.04
C LEU A 445 8.56 23.44 -7.53
N ASN A 446 7.86 22.35 -7.86
CA ASN A 446 7.59 21.96 -9.24
C ASN A 446 6.25 22.50 -9.80
N GLY A 447 5.53 23.35 -9.08
CA GLY A 447 4.26 23.94 -9.54
C GLY A 447 3.15 22.90 -9.76
N LEU A 448 3.18 21.79 -9.01
CA LEU A 448 2.20 20.70 -9.10
C LEU A 448 1.06 20.82 -8.07
N VAL A 449 1.12 21.82 -7.19
CA VAL A 449 0.10 22.09 -6.15
C VAL A 449 -0.99 23.04 -6.66
N VAL A 450 -2.20 22.83 -6.17
CA VAL A 450 -3.38 23.67 -6.40
C VAL A 450 -4.11 23.89 -5.07
N ASP A 451 -4.49 25.15 -4.84
CA ASP A 451 -5.14 25.59 -3.61
C ASP A 451 -6.66 25.46 -3.70
N VAL A 452 -7.29 24.96 -2.66
CA VAL A 452 -8.72 24.61 -2.59
C VAL A 452 -9.30 24.99 -1.21
N ARG A 453 -10.61 25.22 -1.15
CA ARG A 453 -11.38 25.38 0.10
C ARG A 453 -12.68 24.57 0.07
N ALA A 454 -13.02 23.94 1.18
CA ALA A 454 -14.32 23.31 1.35
C ALA A 454 -15.43 24.35 1.66
N GLY A 455 -15.11 25.37 2.46
CA GLY A 455 -16.08 26.22 3.19
C GLY A 455 -16.81 27.33 2.43
N LEU A 456 -16.75 27.40 1.09
CA LEU A 456 -17.43 28.44 0.30
C LEU A 456 -18.95 28.21 0.15
N MET A 457 -19.68 28.18 1.28
CA MET A 457 -21.15 27.99 1.35
C MET A 457 -21.86 28.69 2.55
N THR A 458 -21.31 29.77 3.14
CA THR A 458 -22.01 30.53 4.21
C THR A 458 -21.85 32.06 4.15
N SER A 459 -22.19 32.70 3.03
CA SER A 459 -22.56 34.14 3.01
C SER A 459 -23.29 34.51 1.71
N ASN A 460 -24.61 34.68 1.82
CA ASN A 460 -25.45 35.65 1.09
C ASN A 460 -26.89 35.46 1.58
N ALA A 461 -27.09 35.76 2.87
CA ALA A 461 -28.41 35.88 3.50
C ALA A 461 -28.81 37.36 3.63
N ASP A 462 -28.42 38.16 2.62
CA ASP A 462 -28.82 39.56 2.44
C ASP A 462 -29.50 39.67 1.08
N GLY A 463 -30.72 40.23 1.07
CA GLY A 463 -31.58 40.26 -0.10
C GLY A 463 -31.62 41.62 -0.82
N GLN A 464 -31.06 41.65 -2.03
CA GLN A 464 -31.27 42.56 -3.16
C GLN A 464 -30.57 41.86 -4.36
N GLY A 465 -31.15 41.70 -5.56
CA GLY A 465 -31.64 42.74 -6.46
C GLY A 465 -30.51 43.09 -7.46
N GLU A 466 -30.63 42.99 -8.79
CA GLU A 466 -31.73 42.59 -9.68
C GLU A 466 -31.17 41.94 -10.98
N LEU A 467 -32.04 41.27 -11.76
CA LEU A 467 -31.89 40.83 -13.18
C LEU A 467 -30.67 39.94 -13.55
#